data_AF-A0A832HUF1-F1
#
_entry.id   AF-A0A832HUF1-F1
#
_cell.length_a   1.000
_cell.length_b   1.000
_cell.length_c   1.000
_cell.angle_alpha   90.00
_cell.angle_beta   90.00
_cell.angle_gamma   90.00
#
_symmetry.space_group_name_H-M   'P 1'
#
loop_
_entity.id
_entity.type
_entity.pdbx_description
1 polymer ?
#
loop_
_entity_poly.entity_id
_entity_poly.type
_entity_poly.pdbx_seq_one_letter_code
_entity_poly.pdbx_strand_id
1 'polypeptide(L)' 'MTDKQKSALAYVEKYFPKYVGILKRAYKGHKISAIKAKCLDCCNFDRISVRECRAERCPLWAVRPYQSKGKGDDETA' A
#
# COMPACT_ATOMS: atom_id res chain seq x y z
N MET A 1 14.26 12.44 8.96
CA MET A 1 13.93 11.00 8.83
C MET A 1 14.56 10.29 10.03
N THR A 2 13.80 9.55 10.83
CA THR A 2 14.29 8.89 12.05
C THR A 2 15.11 7.64 11.72
N ASP A 3 15.89 7.11 12.67
CA ASP A 3 16.69 5.90 12.42
C ASP A 3 15.83 4.67 12.11
N LYS A 4 14.65 4.57 12.72
CA LYS A 4 13.66 3.54 12.38
C LYS A 4 13.21 3.64 10.93
N GLN A 5 12.99 4.86 10.43
CA GLN A 5 12.63 5.09 9.03
C GLN A 5 13.78 4.74 8.08
N LYS A 6 15.03 5.02 8.45
CA LYS A 6 16.22 4.62 7.66
C LYS A 6 16.33 3.09 7.58
N SER A 7 16.18 2.39 8.71
CA SER A 7 16.22 0.92 8.75
C SER A 7 15.14 0.29 7.88
N ALA A 8 13.90 0.80 7.97
CA ALA A 8 12.80 0.33 7.12
C ALA A 8 13.08 0.61 5.63
N LEU A 9 13.68 1.76 5.31
CA LEU A 9 14.05 2.09 3.94
C LEU A 9 15.13 1.15 3.39
N ALA A 10 16.15 0.83 4.19
CA ALA A 10 17.21 -0.11 3.80
C ALA A 10 16.67 -1.53 3.58
N TYR A 11 15.72 -1.98 4.41
CA TYR A 11 15.03 -3.26 4.20
C TYR A 11 14.28 -3.28 2.85
N VAL A 12 13.48 -2.26 2.58
CA VAL A 12 12.74 -2.16 1.31
C VAL A 12 13.67 -1.99 0.12
N GLU A 13 14.78 -1.27 0.26
CA GLU A 13 15.79 -1.14 -0.80
C GLU A 13 16.44 -2.48 -1.14
N LYS A 14 16.73 -3.31 -0.13
CA LYS A 14 17.32 -4.64 -0.32
C LYS A 14 16.35 -5.64 -0.95
N TYR A 15 15.10 -5.71 -0.48
CA TYR A 15 14.17 -6.78 -0.87
C TYR A 15 13.11 -6.34 -1.89
N PHE A 16 12.74 -5.07 -1.89
CA PHE A 16 11.66 -4.53 -2.74
C PHE A 16 12.03 -3.16 -3.36
N PRO A 17 13.15 -3.06 -4.09
CA PRO A 17 13.74 -1.79 -4.53
C PRO A 17 12.77 -0.89 -5.30
N LYS A 18 11.83 -1.49 -6.03
CA LYS A 18 10.76 -0.80 -6.76
C LYS A 18 9.90 0.14 -5.90
N TYR A 19 9.75 -0.15 -4.61
CA TYR A 19 8.89 0.64 -3.71
C TYR A 19 9.66 1.66 -2.88
N VAL A 20 10.99 1.75 -2.98
CA VAL A 20 11.80 2.74 -2.22
C VAL A 20 11.28 4.16 -2.42
N GLY A 21 10.93 4.53 -3.66
CA GLY A 21 10.40 5.86 -3.96
C GLY A 21 9.09 6.19 -3.22
N ILE A 22 8.23 5.19 -2.99
CA ILE A 22 6.96 5.41 -2.30
C ILE A 22 7.17 5.65 -0.81
N LEU A 23 8.10 4.91 -0.18
CA LEU A 23 8.48 5.09 1.22
C LEU A 23 9.19 6.43 1.43
N LYS A 24 10.12 6.81 0.54
CA LYS A 24 10.79 8.12 0.61
C LYS A 24 9.78 9.28 0.62
N ARG A 25 8.75 9.21 -0.22
CA ARG A 25 7.68 10.22 -0.26
C ARG A 25 6.79 10.17 0.97
N ALA A 26 6.45 8.96 1.45
CA ALA A 26 5.68 8.79 2.68
C ALA A 26 6.38 9.45 3.89
N TYR A 27 7.68 9.21 4.07
CA TYR A 27 8.46 9.81 5.16
C TYR A 27 8.68 11.32 5.04
N LYS A 28 8.44 11.91 3.86
CA LYS A 28 8.38 13.36 3.64
C LYS A 28 6.98 13.95 3.93
N GLY A 29 6.01 13.15 4.37
CA GLY A 29 4.66 13.60 4.73
C GLY A 29 3.64 13.59 3.59
N HIS A 30 3.96 13.00 2.42
CA HIS A 30 2.98 12.88 1.35
C HIS A 30 1.89 11.87 1.72
N LYS A 31 0.70 12.37 2.13
CA LYS A 31 -0.43 11.57 2.63
C LYS A 31 -0.79 10.38 1.74
N ILE A 32 -0.97 10.60 0.43
CA ILE A 32 -1.31 9.53 -0.52
C ILE A 32 -0.20 8.48 -0.63
N SER A 33 1.07 8.91 -0.61
CA SER A 33 2.20 7.98 -0.61
C SER A 33 2.29 7.19 0.69
N ALA A 34 1.95 7.79 1.84
CA ALA A 34 1.89 7.10 3.12
C ALA A 34 0.81 6.02 3.15
N ILE A 35 -0.40 6.31 2.65
CA ILE A 35 -1.46 5.31 2.52
C ILE A 35 -1.02 4.16 1.60
N LYS A 36 -0.47 4.48 0.42
CA LYS A 36 0.03 3.46 -0.52
C LYS A 36 1.14 2.60 0.11
N ALA A 37 2.10 3.24 0.79
CA ALA A 37 3.18 2.54 1.49
C ALA A 37 2.62 1.61 2.57
N LYS A 38 1.60 2.05 3.32
CA LYS A 38 0.99 1.20 4.35
C LYS A 38 0.24 0.00 3.77
N CYS A 39 -0.47 0.17 2.66
CA CYS A 39 -1.09 -0.96 1.97
C CYS A 39 -0.05 -1.98 1.49
N LEU A 40 1.05 -1.51 0.89
CA LEU A 40 2.14 -2.38 0.45
C LEU A 40 2.77 -3.11 1.64
N ASP A 41 3.14 -2.40 2.69
CA ASP A 41 3.70 -2.97 3.93
C ASP A 41 2.77 -4.05 4.52
N CYS A 42 1.47 -3.77 4.62
CA CYS A 42 0.47 -4.71 5.15
C CYS A 42 0.32 -5.99 4.31
N CYS A 43 0.54 -5.90 3.00
CA CYS A 43 0.42 -7.01 2.06
C CYS A 43 1.80 -7.54 1.62
N ASN A 44 2.82 -7.40 2.46
CA ASN A 44 4.18 -7.89 2.20
C ASN A 44 4.74 -7.47 0.83
N PHE A 45 4.46 -6.22 0.44
CA PHE A 45 4.86 -5.61 -0.83
C PHE A 45 4.35 -6.34 -2.10
N ASP A 46 3.37 -7.24 -1.97
CA ASP A 46 2.71 -7.87 -3.10
C ASP A 46 1.52 -7.03 -3.60
N ARG A 47 1.62 -6.56 -4.85
CA ARG A 47 0.59 -5.71 -5.46
C ARG A 47 -0.70 -6.46 -5.77
N ILE A 48 -0.64 -7.76 -6.02
CA ILE A 48 -1.83 -8.56 -6.31
C ILE A 48 -2.66 -8.67 -5.02
N SER A 49 -2.02 -9.07 -3.92
CA SER A 49 -2.63 -9.07 -2.59
C SER A 49 -3.20 -7.70 -2.19
N VAL A 50 -2.49 -6.61 -2.49
CA VAL A 50 -3.04 -5.26 -2.25
C VAL A 50 -4.31 -5.00 -3.06
N ARG A 51 -4.41 -5.46 -4.31
CA ARG A 51 -5.61 -5.30 -5.15
C ARG A 51 -6.77 -6.13 -4.63
N GLU A 52 -6.49 -7.37 -4.23
CA GLU A 52 -7.49 -8.36 -3.81
C GLU A 52 -7.84 -8.28 -2.32
N CYS A 53 -7.20 -7.40 -1.56
CA CYS A 53 -7.47 -7.19 -0.14
C CYS A 53 -8.95 -6.90 0.12
N ARG A 54 -9.60 -7.79 0.90
CA ARG A 54 -11.00 -7.71 1.36
C ARG A 54 -11.14 -7.33 2.84
N ALA A 55 -10.14 -6.65 3.40
CA ALA A 55 -10.22 -6.15 4.78
C ALA A 55 -11.16 -4.93 4.86
N GLU A 56 -12.46 -5.14 4.68
CA GLU A 56 -13.48 -4.07 4.59
C GLU A 56 -13.60 -3.27 5.88
N ARG A 57 -13.31 -3.90 7.02
CA ARG A 57 -13.22 -3.23 8.33
C ARG A 57 -11.92 -2.44 8.53
N CYS A 58 -11.00 -2.44 7.57
CA CYS A 58 -9.78 -1.65 7.64
C CYS A 58 -10.13 -0.15 7.66
N PRO A 59 -9.58 0.64 8.59
CA PRO A 59 -9.84 2.09 8.63
C PRO A 59 -9.35 2.83 7.37
N LEU A 60 -8.48 2.20 6.56
CA LEU A 60 -8.02 2.75 5.29
C LEU A 60 -8.91 2.35 4.10
N TRP A 61 -9.97 1.56 4.30
CA TRP A 61 -10.80 1.03 3.20
C TRP A 61 -11.31 2.12 2.27
N ALA A 62 -11.88 3.20 2.82
CA ALA A 62 -12.45 4.31 2.07
C ALA A 62 -11.42 5.15 1.30
N VAL A 63 -10.14 5.08 1.70
CA VAL A 63 -9.05 5.86 1.10
C VAL A 63 -8.01 4.96 0.41
N ARG A 64 -8.34 3.67 0.20
CA ARG A 64 -7.41 2.71 -0.37
C ARG A 64 -7.08 3.10 -1.82
N PRO A 65 -5.82 2.98 -2.26
CA PRO A 65 -5.42 3.42 -3.59
C PRO A 65 -5.89 2.48 -4.73
N TYR A 66 -6.39 1.30 -4.38
CA TYR A 66 -6.58 0.16 -5.29
C TYR A 66 -7.99 -0.41 -5.23
N GLN A 67 -8.99 0.43 -4.99
CA GLN A 67 -10.38 0.03 -5.14
C GLN A 67 -10.66 -0.22 -6.62
N SER A 68 -11.00 -1.45 -6.98
CA SER A 68 -11.67 -1.73 -8.25
C SER A 68 -13.00 -0.99 -8.20
N LYS A 69 -13.19 0.03 -9.06
CA LYS A 69 -14.55 0.48 -9.39
C LYS A 69 -15.28 -0.76 -9.89
N GLY A 70 -16.25 -1.24 -9.13
CA GLY A 70 -16.92 -2.50 -9.40
C GLY A 70 -17.41 -2.53 -10.84
N LYS A 71 -17.09 -3.60 -11.58
CA LYS A 71 -18.11 -4.16 -12.46
C LYS A 71 -19.09 -4.78 -11.48
N GLY A 72 -20.31 -4.25 -11.43
CA GLY A 72 -21.38 -4.84 -10.63
C GLY A 72 -21.49 -6.32 -10.97
N ASP A 73 -21.66 -7.13 -9.95
CA ASP A 73 -21.87 -8.55 -10.06
C ASP A 73 -23.27 -8.74 -10.66
N ASP A 74 -23.35 -8.81 -12.00
CA ASP A 74 -24.54 -9.26 -12.72
C ASP A 74 -24.59 -10.79 -12.60
N GLU A 75 -25.10 -11.23 -11.46
CA GLU A 75 -25.51 -12.62 -11.24
C GLU A 75 -26.97 -12.73 -11.70
N THR A 76 -27.19 -12.91 -13.01
CA THR A 76 -28.44 -13.47 -13.55
C THR A 76 -28.20 -14.14 -14.92
N ALA A 77 -27.95 -15.46 -14.91
CA ALA A 77 -28.42 -16.44 -15.91
C ALA A 77 -27.85 -17.83 -15.59
#